data_AF-A0A1D2N5P2-F1
#
_entry.id   AF-A0A1D2N5P2-F1
#
_cell.length_a   1.000
_cell.length_b   1.000
_cell.length_c   1.000
_cell.angle_alpha   90.00
_cell.angle_beta   90.00
_cell.angle_gamma   90.00
#
_symmetry.space_group_name_H-M   'P 1'
#
loop_
_entity.id
_entity.type
_entity.pdbx_description
1 polymer ?
#
loop_
_entity_poly.entity_id
_entity_poly.type
_entity_poly.pdbx_seq_one_letter_code
_entity_poly.pdbx_strand_id
1 'polypeptide(L)'
;MTKIEDWRSIRAAERVLNLVAQDWIYYEEELSNSVSFPQKRLSMELGYTTFLQRVGFLHKCLMRYEHLKYLCWKNSVIISGLVRAMTMSVEPMKNNLIGDPLEVKQAFMDRVAVYAVVMDIFRSLYEACGVTWFKSRAGGSDKEFEEEGNVWQINSSWDYKLSIFDITRKLLSSVLLCPYLPKTCEIPEVSRCFFHITDPRKFVSARWLNHRDENEHKIIKLLCTAHNASVALLFELLAVLHFLPSEVERNVVAKGIKNIDLERFIRLSVTQIINLLWSSRDTMSAPEAKLLYRQLWILTSLSKQDPIVLEFIRANFAEEFRYYVHPKGIKTRIPDQYTIKPKIIELCEQLRANVEGTLKLKA
;
A
#
# COMPACT_ATOMS: atom_id res chain seq x y z
N MET A 1 8.50 -30.23 -21.58
CA MET A 1 7.44 -31.00 -20.88
C MET A 1 7.12 -30.34 -19.52
N THR A 2 6.57 -29.12 -19.52
CA THR A 2 6.22 -28.39 -18.26
C THR A 2 4.76 -27.89 -18.22
N LYS A 3 3.98 -28.09 -19.29
CA LYS A 3 2.61 -27.53 -19.39
C LYS A 3 1.54 -28.22 -18.51
N ILE A 4 1.75 -29.46 -18.05
CA ILE A 4 0.70 -30.25 -17.39
C ILE A 4 0.62 -29.99 -15.88
N GLU A 5 1.75 -29.70 -15.21
CA GLU A 5 1.76 -29.33 -13.79
C GLU A 5 1.20 -27.93 -13.55
N ASP A 6 1.31 -27.04 -14.55
CA ASP A 6 0.74 -25.70 -14.48
C ASP A 6 -0.78 -25.74 -14.43
N TRP A 7 -1.48 -26.47 -15.31
CA TRP A 7 -2.96 -26.45 -15.33
C TRP A 7 -3.64 -26.85 -14.02
N ARG A 8 -3.06 -27.80 -13.26
CA ARG A 8 -3.58 -28.14 -11.93
C ARG A 8 -3.38 -27.00 -10.93
N SER A 9 -2.26 -26.31 -11.01
CA SER A 9 -1.93 -25.14 -10.19
C SER A 9 -2.80 -23.94 -10.54
N ILE A 10 -3.12 -23.76 -11.83
CA ILE A 10 -4.05 -22.73 -12.33
C ILE A 10 -5.45 -22.99 -11.78
N ARG A 11 -5.98 -24.21 -11.95
CA ARG A 11 -7.30 -24.57 -11.41
C ARG A 11 -7.34 -24.50 -9.88
N ALA A 12 -6.25 -24.85 -9.20
CA ALA A 12 -6.15 -24.70 -7.75
C ALA A 12 -6.20 -23.22 -7.34
N ALA A 13 -5.52 -22.34 -8.08
CA ALA A 13 -5.56 -20.92 -7.82
C ALA A 13 -6.93 -20.30 -8.18
N GLU A 14 -7.58 -20.72 -9.27
CA GLU A 14 -8.96 -20.35 -9.59
C GLU A 14 -9.95 -20.78 -8.51
N ARG A 15 -9.77 -21.99 -7.97
CA ARG A 15 -10.54 -22.44 -6.80
C ARG A 15 -10.28 -21.56 -5.60
N VAL A 16 -9.03 -21.18 -5.33
CA VAL A 16 -8.74 -20.27 -4.22
C VAL A 16 -9.28 -18.87 -4.46
N LEU A 17 -9.23 -18.36 -5.68
CA LEU A 17 -9.86 -17.10 -6.09
C LEU A 17 -11.37 -17.13 -5.78
N ASN A 18 -12.06 -18.23 -6.11
CA ASN A 18 -13.48 -18.43 -5.80
C ASN A 18 -13.74 -18.60 -4.30
N LEU A 19 -12.88 -19.34 -3.60
CA LEU A 19 -12.97 -19.54 -2.16
C LEU A 19 -12.72 -18.23 -1.39
N VAL A 20 -11.75 -17.42 -1.79
CA VAL A 20 -11.53 -16.07 -1.23
C VAL A 20 -12.80 -15.24 -1.39
N ALA A 21 -13.41 -15.27 -2.59
CA ALA A 21 -14.66 -14.56 -2.84
C ALA A 21 -15.83 -15.08 -1.97
N GLN A 22 -15.97 -16.40 -1.82
CA GLN A 22 -17.05 -17.02 -1.03
C GLN A 22 -16.92 -16.77 0.47
N ASP A 23 -15.73 -16.97 1.05
CA ASP A 23 -15.50 -16.67 2.47
C ASP A 23 -15.71 -15.21 2.78
N TRP A 24 -15.40 -14.36 1.81
CA TRP A 24 -15.63 -12.94 1.93
C TRP A 24 -17.13 -12.63 2.01
N ILE A 25 -17.93 -13.19 1.10
CA ILE A 25 -19.40 -13.07 1.14
C ILE A 25 -19.95 -13.58 2.47
N TYR A 26 -19.48 -14.73 2.93
CA TYR A 26 -19.89 -15.31 4.22
C TYR A 26 -19.55 -14.39 5.40
N TYR A 27 -18.32 -13.86 5.44
CA TYR A 27 -17.88 -12.94 6.48
C TYR A 27 -18.72 -11.64 6.49
N GLU A 28 -19.15 -11.18 5.30
CA GLU A 28 -20.04 -10.02 5.17
C GLU A 28 -21.46 -10.30 5.68
N GLU A 29 -22.02 -11.48 5.39
CA GLU A 29 -23.34 -11.89 5.86
C GLU A 29 -23.37 -12.07 7.38
N GLU A 30 -22.29 -12.60 7.98
CA GLU A 30 -22.17 -12.65 9.45
C GLU A 30 -22.06 -11.26 10.09
N LEU A 31 -21.37 -10.34 9.42
CA LEU A 31 -21.21 -8.95 9.84
C LEU A 31 -22.54 -8.18 9.84
N SER A 32 -23.40 -8.44 8.86
CA SER A 32 -24.67 -7.72 8.67
C SER A 32 -25.83 -8.29 9.48
N ASN A 33 -25.84 -9.60 9.77
CA ASN A 33 -27.01 -10.29 10.34
C ASN A 33 -26.95 -10.57 11.85
N SER A 34 -25.85 -10.25 12.57
CA SER A 34 -25.68 -10.67 13.97
C SER A 34 -26.07 -9.61 15.02
N VAL A 35 -26.97 -9.99 15.94
CA VAL A 35 -27.58 -9.11 16.97
C VAL A 35 -26.90 -9.23 18.36
N SER A 36 -25.93 -10.13 18.59
CA SER A 36 -25.29 -10.31 19.91
C SER A 36 -23.74 -10.23 19.88
N PHE A 37 -23.18 -9.47 20.82
CA PHE A 37 -21.76 -9.01 20.86
C PHE A 37 -20.68 -10.09 21.17
N PRO A 38 -20.91 -11.12 22.01
CA PRO A 38 -19.86 -12.10 22.36
C PRO A 38 -19.63 -13.19 21.30
N GLN A 39 -20.70 -13.74 20.71
CA GLN A 39 -20.60 -14.74 19.64
C GLN A 39 -19.99 -14.14 18.36
N LYS A 40 -20.21 -12.84 18.13
CA LYS A 40 -19.59 -12.04 17.07
C LYS A 40 -18.06 -12.07 17.09
N ARG A 41 -17.44 -12.10 18.28
CA ARG A 41 -15.97 -12.00 18.41
C ARG A 41 -15.27 -13.27 17.94
N LEU A 42 -15.76 -14.43 18.38
CA LEU A 42 -15.20 -15.74 18.03
C LEU A 42 -15.44 -16.14 16.57
N SER A 43 -16.62 -15.86 16.00
CA SER A 43 -16.90 -16.15 14.58
C SER A 43 -16.07 -15.23 13.66
N MET A 44 -15.92 -13.95 14.03
CA MET A 44 -15.06 -13.02 13.31
C MET A 44 -13.59 -13.43 13.33
N GLU A 45 -13.07 -13.90 14.46
CA GLU A 45 -11.66 -14.31 14.57
C GLU A 45 -11.36 -15.56 13.74
N LEU A 46 -12.26 -16.55 13.70
CA LEU A 46 -12.12 -17.73 12.84
C LEU A 46 -12.21 -17.36 11.35
N GLY A 47 -13.19 -16.52 10.99
CA GLY A 47 -13.36 -16.03 9.61
C GLY A 47 -12.16 -15.21 9.15
N TYR A 48 -11.66 -14.32 10.00
CA TYR A 48 -10.50 -13.49 9.69
C TYR A 48 -9.23 -14.31 9.51
N THR A 49 -8.94 -15.27 10.39
CA THR A 49 -7.76 -16.15 10.26
C THR A 49 -7.79 -16.95 8.96
N THR A 50 -8.96 -17.48 8.59
CA THR A 50 -9.14 -18.19 7.32
C THR A 50 -8.92 -17.26 6.14
N PHE A 51 -9.45 -16.04 6.21
CA PHE A 51 -9.20 -14.99 5.23
C PHE A 51 -7.71 -14.65 5.09
N LEU A 52 -6.96 -14.50 6.19
CA LEU A 52 -5.50 -14.28 6.18
C LEU A 52 -4.77 -15.34 5.36
N GLN A 53 -5.07 -16.61 5.65
CA GLN A 53 -4.43 -17.75 4.99
C GLN A 53 -4.72 -17.74 3.49
N ARG A 54 -5.96 -17.43 3.10
CA ARG A 54 -6.38 -17.40 1.70
C ARG A 54 -5.79 -16.21 0.93
N VAL A 55 -5.72 -15.03 1.53
CA VAL A 55 -5.03 -13.86 0.94
C VAL A 55 -3.54 -14.14 0.79
N GLY A 56 -2.91 -14.73 1.80
CA GLY A 56 -1.50 -15.14 1.73
C GLY A 56 -1.24 -16.20 0.64
N PHE A 57 -2.15 -17.16 0.46
CA PHE A 57 -2.07 -18.14 -0.61
C PHE A 57 -2.28 -17.50 -1.98
N LEU A 58 -3.30 -16.65 -2.13
CA LEU A 58 -3.56 -15.88 -3.35
C LEU A 58 -2.31 -15.08 -3.75
N HIS A 59 -1.71 -14.37 -2.81
CA HIS A 59 -0.48 -13.62 -3.05
C HIS A 59 0.64 -14.53 -3.58
N LYS A 60 0.90 -15.67 -2.94
CA LYS A 60 1.91 -16.65 -3.40
C LYS A 60 1.61 -17.16 -4.82
N CYS A 61 0.35 -17.41 -5.15
CA CYS A 61 -0.06 -17.82 -6.49
C CYS A 61 0.20 -16.72 -7.52
N LEU A 62 -0.19 -15.48 -7.24
CA LEU A 62 0.02 -14.35 -8.15
C LEU A 62 1.51 -14.05 -8.37
N MET A 63 2.35 -14.26 -7.36
CA MET A 63 3.80 -14.12 -7.50
C MET A 63 4.45 -15.22 -8.35
N ARG A 64 3.82 -16.40 -8.44
CA ARG A 64 4.33 -17.54 -9.21
C ARG A 64 3.78 -17.59 -10.64
N TYR A 65 2.55 -17.12 -10.85
CA TYR A 65 1.81 -17.34 -12.10
C TYR A 65 1.28 -16.04 -12.69
N GLU A 66 1.99 -15.50 -13.69
CA GLU A 66 1.68 -14.19 -14.29
C GLU A 66 0.26 -14.11 -14.88
N HIS A 67 -0.19 -15.15 -15.58
CA HIS A 67 -1.51 -15.19 -16.21
C HIS A 67 -2.67 -15.11 -15.19
N LEU A 68 -2.45 -15.53 -13.95
CA LEU A 68 -3.45 -15.41 -12.89
C LEU A 68 -3.69 -13.95 -12.50
N LYS A 69 -2.71 -13.07 -12.65
CA LYS A 69 -2.88 -11.64 -12.38
C LYS A 69 -3.94 -11.05 -13.29
N TYR A 70 -3.91 -11.41 -14.58
CA TYR A 70 -4.89 -10.96 -15.55
C TYR A 70 -6.30 -11.51 -15.25
N LEU A 71 -6.41 -12.79 -14.89
CA LEU A 71 -7.69 -13.41 -14.50
C LEU A 71 -8.26 -12.78 -13.22
N CYS A 72 -7.41 -12.59 -12.20
CA CYS A 72 -7.77 -11.94 -10.94
C CYS A 72 -8.26 -10.52 -11.17
N TRP A 73 -7.61 -9.77 -12.06
CA TRP A 73 -8.00 -8.41 -12.40
C TRP A 73 -9.35 -8.32 -13.13
N LYS A 74 -9.61 -9.24 -14.06
CA LYS A 74 -10.90 -9.30 -14.77
C LYS A 74 -12.06 -9.62 -13.81
N ASN A 75 -11.80 -10.41 -12.77
CA ASN A 75 -12.83 -10.80 -11.81
C ASN A 75 -13.21 -9.63 -10.88
N SER A 76 -14.39 -9.07 -11.08
CA SER A 76 -14.93 -7.94 -10.28
C SER A 76 -15.14 -8.29 -8.82
N VAL A 77 -15.60 -9.51 -8.51
CA VAL A 77 -15.84 -9.96 -7.14
C VAL A 77 -14.54 -9.94 -6.35
N ILE A 78 -13.45 -10.41 -6.96
CA ILE A 78 -12.14 -10.49 -6.31
C ILE A 78 -11.55 -9.09 -6.10
N ILE A 79 -11.60 -8.23 -7.12
CA ILE A 79 -11.14 -6.85 -6.98
C ILE A 79 -11.93 -6.10 -5.92
N SER A 80 -13.26 -6.22 -5.92
CA SER A 80 -14.12 -5.61 -4.90
C SER A 80 -13.80 -6.15 -3.51
N GLY A 81 -13.63 -7.47 -3.37
CA GLY A 81 -13.24 -8.11 -2.12
C GLY A 81 -11.87 -7.64 -1.61
N LEU A 82 -10.87 -7.51 -2.48
CA LEU A 82 -9.55 -6.98 -2.13
C LEU A 82 -9.61 -5.50 -1.74
N VAL A 83 -10.35 -4.67 -2.48
CA VAL A 83 -10.56 -3.26 -2.12
C VAL A 83 -11.23 -3.16 -0.76
N ARG A 84 -12.23 -4.00 -0.51
CA ARG A 84 -12.95 -3.99 0.76
C ARG A 84 -12.09 -4.51 1.91
N ALA A 85 -11.31 -5.56 1.71
CA ALA A 85 -10.34 -6.04 2.69
C ALA A 85 -9.34 -4.96 3.09
N MET A 86 -8.88 -4.18 2.12
CA MET A 86 -8.03 -3.02 2.35
C MET A 86 -8.78 -1.94 3.15
N THR A 87 -9.99 -1.52 2.74
CA THR A 87 -10.75 -0.49 3.49
C THR A 87 -11.15 -0.95 4.89
N MET A 88 -11.52 -2.22 5.05
CA MET A 88 -11.84 -2.84 6.34
C MET A 88 -10.62 -3.14 7.20
N SER A 89 -9.40 -3.07 6.66
CA SER A 89 -8.21 -3.06 7.50
C SER A 89 -7.98 -1.65 8.10
N VAL A 90 -8.53 -0.60 7.47
CA VAL A 90 -8.42 0.80 7.92
C VAL A 90 -9.58 1.23 8.80
N GLU A 91 -10.81 0.86 8.46
CA GLU A 91 -12.03 1.37 9.14
C GLU A 91 -12.21 0.90 10.59
N PRO A 92 -12.07 -0.38 10.95
CA PRO A 92 -12.16 -0.83 12.33
C PRO A 92 -10.88 -0.57 13.13
N MET A 93 -9.85 0.06 12.55
CA MET A 93 -8.88 0.78 13.37
C MET A 93 -9.54 2.06 13.94
N LYS A 94 -10.43 2.73 13.20
CA LYS A 94 -11.11 3.97 13.65
C LYS A 94 -12.05 3.76 14.83
N ASN A 95 -12.67 2.58 14.90
CA ASN A 95 -13.56 2.21 16.00
C ASN A 95 -12.71 1.51 17.06
N ASN A 96 -12.64 2.08 18.28
CA ASN A 96 -11.81 1.60 19.38
C ASN A 96 -11.87 0.06 19.47
N LEU A 97 -10.71 -0.58 19.35
CA LEU A 97 -10.55 -2.00 19.62
C LEU A 97 -10.76 -2.19 21.13
N ILE A 98 -11.99 -2.47 21.55
CA ILE A 98 -12.34 -2.72 22.94
C ILE A 98 -12.07 -4.21 23.22
N GLY A 99 -11.20 -4.50 24.18
CA GLY A 99 -10.85 -5.87 24.55
C GLY A 99 -9.57 -5.95 25.38
N ASP A 100 -9.09 -7.16 25.62
CA ASP A 100 -7.80 -7.39 26.26
C ASP A 100 -6.66 -6.73 25.44
N PRO A 101 -5.74 -5.96 26.06
CA PRO A 101 -4.69 -5.25 25.34
C PRO A 101 -3.80 -6.13 24.46
N LEU A 102 -3.57 -7.40 24.84
CA LEU A 102 -2.76 -8.33 24.06
C LEU A 102 -3.49 -8.77 22.79
N GLU A 103 -4.78 -9.10 22.90
CA GLU A 103 -5.63 -9.46 21.76
C GLU A 103 -5.78 -8.28 20.80
N VAL A 104 -6.01 -7.07 21.33
CA VAL A 104 -6.13 -5.83 20.57
C VAL A 104 -4.84 -5.52 19.81
N LYS A 105 -3.67 -5.72 20.44
CA LYS A 105 -2.37 -5.58 19.80
C LYS A 105 -2.14 -6.61 18.70
N GLN A 106 -2.47 -7.88 18.94
CA GLN A 106 -2.32 -8.93 17.93
C GLN A 106 -3.22 -8.68 16.73
N ALA A 107 -4.49 -8.35 16.96
CA ALA A 107 -5.43 -7.99 15.91
C ALA A 107 -4.97 -6.77 15.09
N PHE A 108 -4.36 -5.78 15.74
CA PHE A 108 -3.73 -4.65 15.03
C PHE A 108 -2.61 -5.12 14.10
N MET A 109 -1.70 -5.95 14.60
CA MET A 109 -0.60 -6.48 13.78
C MET A 109 -1.14 -7.30 12.61
N ASP A 110 -2.08 -8.22 12.82
CA ASP A 110 -2.62 -9.03 11.74
C ASP A 110 -3.29 -8.16 10.66
N ARG A 111 -3.99 -7.10 11.05
CA ARG A 111 -4.57 -6.12 10.11
C ARG A 111 -3.52 -5.37 9.30
N VAL A 112 -2.46 -4.89 9.93
CA VAL A 112 -1.37 -4.22 9.19
C VAL A 112 -0.68 -5.20 8.23
N ALA A 113 -0.55 -6.48 8.62
CA ALA A 113 0.02 -7.52 7.76
C ALA A 113 -0.86 -7.79 6.53
N VAL A 114 -2.18 -7.95 6.70
CA VAL A 114 -3.12 -8.07 5.58
C VAL A 114 -3.00 -6.89 4.66
N TYR A 115 -2.98 -5.70 5.25
CA TYR A 115 -2.96 -4.46 4.49
C TYR A 115 -1.74 -4.39 3.58
N ALA A 116 -0.57 -4.77 4.10
CA ALA A 116 0.65 -4.87 3.31
C ALA A 116 0.54 -5.91 2.18
N VAL A 117 -0.01 -7.10 2.46
CA VAL A 117 -0.18 -8.16 1.46
C VAL A 117 -1.16 -7.77 0.36
N VAL A 118 -2.30 -7.17 0.73
CA VAL A 118 -3.32 -6.72 -0.24
C VAL A 118 -2.76 -5.60 -1.12
N MET A 119 -1.97 -4.68 -0.56
CA MET A 119 -1.26 -3.68 -1.37
C MET A 119 -0.27 -4.30 -2.36
N ASP A 120 0.45 -5.35 -1.95
CA ASP A 120 1.39 -6.05 -2.84
C ASP A 120 0.68 -6.85 -3.93
N ILE A 121 -0.50 -7.42 -3.62
CA ILE A 121 -1.41 -7.99 -4.62
C ILE A 121 -1.80 -6.92 -5.63
N PHE A 122 -2.37 -5.79 -5.19
CA PHE A 122 -2.76 -4.71 -6.11
C PHE A 122 -1.58 -4.21 -6.93
N ARG A 123 -0.41 -4.01 -6.32
CA ARG A 123 0.81 -3.62 -7.03
C ARG A 123 1.13 -4.60 -8.15
N SER A 124 1.07 -5.89 -7.86
CA SER A 124 1.32 -6.95 -8.84
C SER A 124 0.28 -6.96 -9.97
N LEU A 125 -0.99 -6.68 -9.66
CA LEU A 125 -2.04 -6.53 -10.66
C LEU A 125 -1.82 -5.30 -11.54
N TYR A 126 -1.45 -4.15 -10.97
CA TYR A 126 -1.11 -2.94 -11.72
C TYR A 126 0.10 -3.12 -12.62
N GLU A 127 1.14 -3.80 -12.12
CA GLU A 127 2.35 -4.11 -12.89
C GLU A 127 2.02 -4.98 -14.12
N ALA A 128 1.12 -5.97 -13.97
CA ALA A 128 0.70 -6.84 -15.05
C ALA A 128 -0.26 -6.16 -16.05
N CYS A 129 -1.19 -5.33 -15.57
CA CYS A 129 -2.22 -4.71 -16.42
C CYS A 129 -1.73 -3.40 -17.07
N GLY A 130 -0.85 -2.65 -16.40
CA GLY A 130 -0.40 -1.33 -16.83
C GLY A 130 -1.55 -0.41 -17.22
N VAL A 131 -1.43 0.25 -18.37
CA VAL A 131 -2.48 1.15 -18.92
C VAL A 131 -3.79 0.44 -19.26
N THR A 132 -3.79 -0.89 -19.43
CA THR A 132 -5.04 -1.63 -19.71
C THR A 132 -5.97 -1.64 -18.51
N TRP A 133 -5.46 -1.36 -17.29
CA TRP A 133 -6.24 -1.20 -16.06
C TRP A 133 -7.47 -0.31 -16.26
N PHE A 134 -7.30 0.78 -17.01
CA PHE A 134 -8.36 1.76 -17.28
C PHE A 134 -9.14 1.48 -18.58
N LYS A 135 -8.56 0.76 -19.54
CA LYS A 135 -9.16 0.56 -20.88
C LYS A 135 -10.16 -0.59 -20.97
N SER A 136 -9.88 -1.74 -20.35
CA SER A 136 -10.67 -2.97 -20.57
C SER A 136 -12.04 -2.96 -19.90
N ARG A 137 -12.23 -2.18 -18.83
CA ARG A 137 -13.51 -2.03 -18.13
C ARG A 137 -14.35 -0.87 -18.63
N ALA A 138 -13.78 0.02 -19.43
CA ALA A 138 -14.49 1.17 -19.98
C ALA A 138 -15.20 0.85 -21.30
N GLY A 139 -14.86 -0.26 -21.96
CA GLY A 139 -15.30 -0.57 -23.34
C GLY A 139 -16.33 -1.67 -23.51
N GLY A 140 -16.65 -2.44 -22.47
CA GLY A 140 -17.68 -3.48 -22.56
C GLY A 140 -19.03 -2.90 -22.16
N SER A 141 -19.99 -2.83 -23.09
CA SER A 141 -21.39 -2.93 -22.66
C SER A 141 -21.49 -4.19 -21.81
N ASP A 142 -22.09 -4.10 -20.63
CA ASP A 142 -22.23 -5.19 -19.65
C ASP A 142 -22.66 -6.55 -20.24
N LYS A 143 -23.21 -6.57 -21.46
CA LYS A 143 -23.62 -7.74 -22.24
C LYS A 143 -22.48 -8.67 -22.70
N GLU A 144 -21.30 -8.18 -23.04
CA GLU A 144 -20.22 -9.07 -23.54
C GLU A 144 -19.58 -9.94 -22.44
N PHE A 145 -19.78 -9.57 -21.17
CA PHE A 145 -19.33 -10.38 -20.03
C PHE A 145 -20.40 -11.36 -19.51
N GLU A 146 -21.64 -11.27 -20.00
CA GLU A 146 -22.73 -12.19 -19.61
C GLU A 146 -22.70 -13.51 -20.41
N GLU A 147 -22.07 -13.55 -21.60
CA GLU A 147 -22.18 -14.72 -22.49
C GLU A 147 -21.10 -15.80 -22.30
N GLU A 148 -19.97 -15.51 -21.65
CA GLU A 148 -18.93 -16.51 -21.39
C GLU A 148 -18.84 -16.93 -19.92
N GLY A 149 -19.79 -17.78 -19.52
CA GLY A 149 -19.56 -18.83 -18.53
C GLY A 149 -19.89 -18.49 -17.07
N ASN A 150 -21.09 -18.89 -16.64
CA ASN A 150 -21.49 -19.08 -15.24
C ASN A 150 -21.21 -17.88 -14.32
N VAL A 151 -21.94 -16.79 -14.56
CA VAL A 151 -22.09 -15.70 -13.60
C VAL A 151 -22.80 -16.26 -12.36
N TRP A 152 -22.06 -16.42 -11.27
CA TRP A 152 -22.65 -16.48 -9.94
C TRP A 152 -23.35 -15.14 -9.72
N GLN A 153 -24.66 -15.08 -9.97
CA GLN A 153 -25.51 -13.99 -9.50
C GLN A 153 -25.50 -14.05 -7.97
N ILE A 154 -24.57 -13.32 -7.37
CA ILE A 154 -24.51 -13.15 -5.92
C ILE A 154 -25.59 -12.11 -5.61
N ASN A 155 -26.74 -12.58 -5.15
CA ASN A 155 -27.82 -11.79 -4.56
C ASN A 155 -27.38 -11.17 -3.22
N SER A 156 -26.27 -10.43 -3.19
CA SER A 156 -25.93 -9.57 -2.07
C SER A 156 -26.56 -8.21 -2.34
N SER A 157 -27.27 -7.65 -1.35
CA SER A 157 -27.97 -6.35 -1.43
C SER A 157 -27.04 -5.14 -1.65
N TRP A 158 -25.76 -5.37 -1.93
CA TRP A 158 -24.70 -4.38 -2.06
C TRP A 158 -23.93 -4.52 -3.38
N ASP A 159 -24.62 -4.99 -4.43
CA ASP A 159 -24.12 -5.16 -5.80
C ASP A 159 -23.87 -3.82 -6.52
N TYR A 160 -23.21 -2.88 -5.83
CA TYR A 160 -22.64 -1.71 -6.46
C TYR A 160 -21.39 -2.18 -7.22
N LYS A 161 -21.54 -2.40 -8.53
CA LYS A 161 -20.41 -2.49 -9.46
C LYS A 161 -19.50 -1.28 -9.21
N LEU A 162 -18.42 -1.48 -8.45
CA LEU A 162 -17.44 -0.41 -8.22
C LEU A 162 -16.80 -0.08 -9.56
N SER A 163 -16.94 1.17 -9.99
CA SER A 163 -16.25 1.62 -11.19
C SER A 163 -14.73 1.53 -10.96
N ILE A 164 -13.98 1.45 -12.06
CA ILE A 164 -12.50 1.47 -11.97
C ILE A 164 -11.99 2.74 -11.28
N PHE A 165 -12.74 3.84 -11.40
CA PHE A 165 -12.47 5.10 -10.73
C PHE A 165 -12.73 5.02 -9.22
N ASP A 166 -13.80 4.34 -8.80
CA ASP A 166 -14.06 4.11 -7.37
C ASP A 166 -13.01 3.23 -6.73
N ILE A 167 -12.60 2.16 -7.43
CA ILE A 167 -11.50 1.29 -7.01
C ILE A 167 -10.21 2.12 -6.86
N THR A 168 -9.85 2.88 -7.90
CA THR A 168 -8.62 3.69 -7.90
C THR A 168 -8.66 4.75 -6.80
N ARG A 169 -9.80 5.42 -6.58
CA ARG A 169 -9.98 6.40 -5.50
C ARG A 169 -9.84 5.75 -4.12
N LYS A 170 -10.48 4.60 -3.88
CA LYS A 170 -10.37 3.86 -2.62
C LYS A 170 -8.94 3.39 -2.37
N LEU A 171 -8.24 2.93 -3.41
CA LEU A 171 -6.82 2.57 -3.36
C LEU A 171 -5.94 3.76 -3.00
N LEU A 172 -6.10 4.90 -3.66
CA LEU A 172 -5.34 6.11 -3.36
C LEU A 172 -5.55 6.56 -1.91
N SER A 173 -6.81 6.63 -1.45
CA SER A 173 -7.11 6.97 -0.06
C SER A 173 -6.48 5.99 0.93
N SER A 174 -6.55 4.68 0.64
CA SER A 174 -5.98 3.65 1.50
C SER A 174 -4.45 3.76 1.58
N VAL A 175 -3.81 3.87 0.42
CA VAL A 175 -2.35 3.92 0.28
C VAL A 175 -1.76 5.17 0.93
N LEU A 176 -2.37 6.33 0.71
CA LEU A 176 -1.91 7.61 1.27
C LEU A 176 -2.20 7.74 2.76
N LEU A 177 -3.16 6.98 3.29
CA LEU A 177 -3.39 6.90 4.74
C LEU A 177 -2.52 5.84 5.43
N CYS A 178 -1.68 5.10 4.69
CA CYS A 178 -0.93 3.95 5.21
C CYS A 178 0.41 4.30 5.88
N PRO A 179 0.70 3.72 7.06
CA PRO A 179 -0.21 2.96 7.92
C PRO A 179 -1.14 3.92 8.67
N TYR A 180 -2.43 3.59 8.66
CA TYR A 180 -3.40 4.42 9.35
C TYR A 180 -3.31 4.15 10.85
N LEU A 181 -2.90 5.14 11.64
CA LEU A 181 -3.18 5.13 13.07
C LEU A 181 -4.43 5.95 13.37
N PRO A 182 -5.39 5.39 14.10
CA PRO A 182 -6.47 6.15 14.71
C PRO A 182 -5.86 7.23 15.60
N LYS A 183 -6.46 8.43 15.61
CA LYS A 183 -6.05 9.49 16.55
C LYS A 183 -6.17 9.04 18.01
N THR A 184 -7.04 8.08 18.28
CA THR A 184 -7.34 7.49 19.59
C THR A 184 -6.75 6.08 19.72
N CYS A 185 -5.59 5.78 19.12
CA CYS A 185 -4.97 4.47 19.33
C CYS A 185 -4.61 4.30 20.82
N GLU A 186 -5.47 3.59 21.56
CA GLU A 186 -5.35 3.35 23.00
C GLU A 186 -4.20 2.39 23.35
N ILE A 187 -3.57 1.76 22.35
CA ILE A 187 -2.41 0.88 22.53
C ILE A 187 -1.14 1.75 22.63
N PRO A 188 -0.58 1.97 23.83
CA PRO A 188 0.51 2.95 24.00
C PRO A 188 1.77 2.57 23.22
N GLU A 189 2.05 1.27 23.07
CA GLU A 189 3.21 0.75 22.32
C GLU A 189 3.10 1.07 20.83
N VAL A 190 1.90 0.93 20.24
CA VAL A 190 1.67 1.21 18.82
C VAL A 190 1.84 2.71 18.55
N SER A 191 1.28 3.56 19.42
CA SER A 191 1.45 5.01 19.35
C SER A 191 2.92 5.43 19.49
N ARG A 192 3.65 4.80 20.42
CA ARG A 192 5.11 5.03 20.60
C ARG A 192 5.90 4.59 19.37
N CYS A 193 5.65 3.39 18.85
CA CYS A 193 6.28 2.89 17.63
C CYS A 193 6.03 3.84 16.45
N PHE A 194 4.80 4.33 16.28
CA PHE A 194 4.45 5.26 15.21
C PHE A 194 5.19 6.60 15.35
N PHE A 195 5.29 7.13 16.57
CA PHE A 195 6.08 8.32 16.85
C PHE A 195 7.57 8.14 16.52
N HIS A 196 8.12 6.95 16.77
CA HIS A 196 9.50 6.66 16.39
C HIS A 196 9.71 6.62 14.88
N ILE A 197 8.80 6.03 14.11
CA ILE A 197 8.96 5.90 12.65
C ILE A 197 8.57 7.15 11.84
N THR A 198 7.94 8.14 12.48
CA THR A 198 7.54 9.42 11.86
C THR A 198 8.51 10.57 12.15
N ASP A 199 9.46 10.37 13.07
CA ASP A 199 10.50 11.33 13.41
C ASP A 199 11.87 10.79 12.97
N PRO A 200 12.47 11.36 11.90
CA PRO A 200 13.74 10.88 11.38
C PRO A 200 14.88 10.97 12.40
N ARG A 201 14.86 11.96 13.30
CA ARG A 201 15.92 12.13 14.31
C ARG A 201 15.88 10.99 15.33
N LYS A 202 14.68 10.56 15.70
CA LYS A 202 14.49 9.43 16.61
C LYS A 202 14.75 8.10 15.91
N PHE A 203 14.31 7.96 14.66
CA PHE A 203 14.46 6.71 13.92
C PHE A 203 15.92 6.38 13.59
N VAL A 204 16.68 7.36 13.09
CA VAL A 204 18.10 7.19 12.68
C VAL A 204 18.99 6.90 13.87
N SER A 205 18.64 7.38 15.06
CA SER A 205 19.42 7.14 16.28
C SER A 205 19.55 5.66 16.64
N ALA A 206 18.80 4.76 15.97
CA ALA A 206 18.72 3.34 16.27
C ALA A 206 18.34 3.03 17.73
N ARG A 207 17.95 4.04 18.53
CA ARG A 207 17.54 3.86 19.93
C ARG A 207 16.36 2.91 20.06
N TRP A 208 15.56 2.81 19.00
CA TRP A 208 14.46 1.87 18.94
C TRP A 208 14.89 0.40 18.78
N LEU A 209 16.10 0.13 18.27
CA LEU A 209 16.71 -1.21 18.27
C LEU A 209 17.19 -1.62 19.67
N ASN A 210 17.41 -0.65 20.57
CA ASN A 210 17.79 -0.91 21.96
C ASN A 210 16.58 -1.17 22.87
N HIS A 211 15.36 -1.09 22.35
CA HIS A 211 14.18 -1.49 23.11
C HIS A 211 14.26 -2.99 23.39
N ARG A 212 14.20 -3.35 24.68
CA ARG A 212 14.19 -4.74 25.13
C ARG A 212 12.88 -5.48 24.80
N ASP A 213 11.88 -4.77 24.26
CA ASP A 213 10.58 -5.34 23.91
C ASP A 213 10.57 -5.82 22.44
N GLU A 214 10.63 -7.14 22.28
CA GLU A 214 10.53 -7.83 20.99
C GLU A 214 9.27 -7.42 20.20
N ASN A 215 8.19 -7.01 20.89
CA ASN A 215 6.94 -6.61 20.25
C ASN A 215 7.04 -5.26 19.57
N GLU A 216 7.71 -4.27 20.16
CA GLU A 216 7.88 -2.95 19.53
C GLU A 216 8.67 -3.07 18.22
N HIS A 217 9.71 -3.93 18.22
CA HIS A 217 10.46 -4.23 17.00
C HIS A 217 9.58 -4.84 15.91
N LYS A 218 8.72 -5.81 16.27
CA LYS A 218 7.76 -6.43 15.33
C LYS A 218 6.78 -5.39 14.78
N ILE A 219 6.23 -4.52 15.63
CA ILE A 219 5.30 -3.45 15.23
C ILE A 219 5.99 -2.47 14.27
N ILE A 220 7.18 -1.97 14.61
CA ILE A 220 7.95 -1.05 13.77
C ILE A 220 8.22 -1.68 12.39
N LYS A 221 8.72 -2.92 12.37
CA LYS A 221 9.01 -3.65 11.13
C LYS A 221 7.76 -3.79 10.27
N LEU A 222 6.64 -4.10 10.89
CA LEU A 222 5.37 -4.29 10.22
C LEU A 222 4.80 -2.98 9.66
N LEU A 223 4.83 -1.89 10.44
CA LEU A 223 4.43 -0.56 9.98
C LEU A 223 5.29 -0.09 8.80
N CYS A 224 6.61 -0.28 8.87
CA CYS A 224 7.52 0.03 7.76
C CYS A 224 7.20 -0.84 6.53
N THR A 225 6.89 -2.13 6.73
CA THR A 225 6.53 -3.04 5.64
C THR A 225 5.24 -2.60 4.94
N ALA A 226 4.22 -2.24 5.71
CA ALA A 226 2.96 -1.72 5.16
C ALA A 226 3.15 -0.39 4.44
N HIS A 227 3.95 0.53 4.99
CA HIS A 227 4.29 1.77 4.30
C HIS A 227 5.10 1.52 3.01
N ASN A 228 6.03 0.57 3.00
CA ASN A 228 6.80 0.24 1.80
C ASN A 228 5.91 -0.37 0.72
N ALA A 229 4.94 -1.21 1.10
CA ALA A 229 3.92 -1.73 0.19
C ALA A 229 3.05 -0.60 -0.36
N SER A 230 2.68 0.38 0.48
CA SER A 230 1.90 1.54 0.08
C SER A 230 2.66 2.42 -0.91
N VAL A 231 3.92 2.75 -0.64
CA VAL A 231 4.82 3.47 -1.55
C VAL A 231 4.95 2.73 -2.88
N ALA A 232 5.12 1.41 -2.85
CA ALA A 232 5.26 0.61 -4.05
C ALA A 232 3.98 0.66 -4.90
N LEU A 233 2.81 0.47 -4.30
CA LEU A 233 1.53 0.57 -4.99
C LEU A 233 1.24 1.99 -5.48
N LEU A 234 1.52 3.02 -4.67
CA LEU A 234 1.33 4.43 -5.06
C LEU A 234 2.18 4.78 -6.28
N PHE A 235 3.41 4.30 -6.32
CA PHE A 235 4.29 4.52 -7.46
C PHE A 235 3.71 3.91 -8.74
N GLU A 236 3.27 2.65 -8.70
CA GLU A 236 2.66 2.02 -9.89
C GLU A 236 1.36 2.73 -10.30
N LEU A 237 0.51 3.10 -9.33
CA LEU A 237 -0.70 3.90 -9.56
C LEU A 237 -0.38 5.20 -10.30
N LEU A 238 0.51 6.02 -9.73
CA LEU A 238 0.86 7.31 -10.30
C LEU A 238 1.60 7.17 -11.64
N ALA A 239 2.41 6.13 -11.82
CA ALA A 239 3.08 5.84 -13.08
C ALA A 239 2.04 5.51 -14.17
N VAL A 240 1.11 4.59 -13.91
CA VAL A 240 0.06 4.25 -14.89
C VAL A 240 -0.78 5.48 -15.23
N LEU A 241 -1.13 6.30 -14.23
CA LEU A 241 -1.89 7.53 -14.43
C LEU A 241 -1.15 8.58 -15.26
N HIS A 242 0.17 8.67 -15.10
CA HIS A 242 1.00 9.56 -15.91
C HIS A 242 0.94 9.20 -17.40
N PHE A 243 0.78 7.92 -17.71
CA PHE A 243 0.66 7.42 -19.09
C PHE A 243 -0.79 7.40 -19.62
N LEU A 244 -1.79 7.82 -18.84
CA LEU A 244 -3.16 7.92 -19.36
C LEU A 244 -3.29 9.12 -20.30
N PRO A 245 -3.88 8.95 -21.49
CA PRO A 245 -4.06 10.04 -22.43
C PRO A 245 -5.13 11.03 -21.95
N SER A 246 -6.16 10.55 -21.24
CA SER A 246 -7.32 11.35 -20.85
C SER A 246 -7.05 12.28 -19.66
N GLU A 247 -7.29 13.57 -19.85
CA GLU A 247 -7.22 14.57 -18.79
C GLU A 247 -8.29 14.36 -17.71
N VAL A 248 -9.45 13.81 -18.09
CA VAL A 248 -10.54 13.48 -17.16
C VAL A 248 -10.09 12.46 -16.12
N GLU A 249 -9.39 11.41 -16.55
CA GLU A 249 -8.91 10.34 -15.67
C GLU A 249 -7.85 10.87 -14.70
N ARG A 250 -6.94 11.72 -15.18
CA ARG A 250 -5.94 12.41 -14.35
C ARG A 250 -6.61 13.33 -13.32
N ASN A 251 -7.68 14.04 -13.70
CA ASN A 251 -8.43 14.94 -12.83
C ASN A 251 -9.22 14.21 -11.73
N VAL A 252 -9.75 13.00 -12.00
CA VAL A 252 -10.41 12.18 -10.97
C VAL A 252 -9.44 11.82 -9.85
N VAL A 253 -8.20 11.49 -10.20
CA VAL A 253 -7.17 11.16 -9.22
C VAL A 253 -6.67 12.39 -8.47
N ALA A 254 -6.42 13.50 -9.17
CA ALA A 254 -6.05 14.76 -8.51
C ALA A 254 -7.10 15.17 -7.46
N LYS A 255 -8.39 15.03 -7.78
CA LYS A 255 -9.49 15.26 -6.82
C LYS A 255 -9.48 14.26 -5.65
N GLY A 256 -9.13 13.01 -5.91
CA GLY A 256 -8.99 11.97 -4.88
C GLY A 256 -7.89 12.27 -3.88
N ILE A 257 -6.79 12.90 -4.32
CA ILE A 257 -5.65 13.27 -3.47
C ILE A 257 -5.95 14.53 -2.65
N LYS A 258 -6.64 15.53 -3.23
CA LYS A 258 -6.85 16.87 -2.65
C LYS A 258 -7.46 16.89 -1.23
N ASN A 259 -8.23 15.86 -0.86
CA ASN A 259 -8.92 15.79 0.43
C ASN A 259 -8.26 14.83 1.44
N ILE A 260 -7.07 14.33 1.13
CA ILE A 260 -6.35 13.40 2.01
C ILE A 260 -5.32 14.19 2.80
N ASP A 261 -5.28 13.97 4.12
CA ASP A 261 -4.20 14.45 4.98
C ASP A 261 -2.91 13.68 4.67
N LEU A 262 -2.02 14.32 3.93
CA LEU A 262 -0.75 13.75 3.48
C LEU A 262 0.37 13.85 4.53
N GLU A 263 0.19 14.61 5.61
CA GLU A 263 1.25 14.90 6.58
C GLU A 263 1.92 13.61 7.05
N ARG A 264 1.12 12.64 7.51
CA ARG A 264 1.64 11.37 8.05
C ARG A 264 2.41 10.57 7.02
N PHE A 265 1.88 10.48 5.80
CA PHE A 265 2.54 9.78 4.70
C PHE A 265 3.90 10.42 4.38
N ILE A 266 3.95 11.75 4.36
CA ILE A 266 5.19 12.50 4.11
C ILE A 266 6.19 12.28 5.25
N ARG A 267 5.77 12.38 6.52
CA ARG A 267 6.65 12.15 7.68
C ARG A 267 7.31 10.77 7.64
N LEU A 268 6.52 9.74 7.33
CA LEU A 268 7.02 8.37 7.17
C LEU A 268 7.96 8.24 5.97
N SER A 269 7.56 8.79 4.82
CA SER A 269 8.36 8.72 3.59
C SER A 269 9.72 9.37 3.79
N VAL A 270 9.77 10.58 4.38
CA VAL A 270 11.02 11.28 4.68
C VAL A 270 11.87 10.48 5.67
N THR A 271 11.26 9.93 6.71
CA THR A 271 11.96 9.09 7.69
C THR A 271 12.56 7.83 7.05
N GLN A 272 11.83 7.18 6.15
CA GLN A 272 12.33 6.01 5.42
C GLN A 272 13.42 6.38 4.41
N ILE A 273 13.31 7.50 3.70
CA ILE A 273 14.37 8.00 2.80
C ILE A 273 15.66 8.18 3.60
N ILE A 274 15.59 8.89 4.73
CA ILE A 274 16.76 9.16 5.55
C ILE A 274 17.33 7.85 6.10
N ASN A 275 16.49 6.93 6.57
CA ASN A 275 16.95 5.63 7.03
C ASN A 275 17.65 4.82 5.93
N LEU A 276 17.12 4.81 4.70
CA LEU A 276 17.75 4.15 3.56
C LEU A 276 19.08 4.82 3.22
N LEU A 277 19.18 6.14 3.32
CA LEU A 277 20.38 6.93 3.03
C LEU A 277 21.43 6.91 4.14
N TRP A 278 21.04 6.57 5.37
CA TRP A 278 21.94 6.60 6.53
C TRP A 278 22.01 5.30 7.35
N SER A 279 21.47 4.19 6.85
CA SER A 279 21.65 2.89 7.52
C SER A 279 23.13 2.51 7.60
N SER A 280 23.51 1.80 8.67
CA SER A 280 24.89 1.41 8.99
C SER A 280 25.54 0.43 8.00
N ARG A 281 24.84 0.05 6.93
CA ARG A 281 25.34 -0.85 5.89
C ARG A 281 26.10 -0.04 4.83
N ASP A 282 27.30 -0.50 4.48
CA ASP A 282 28.15 0.18 3.48
C ASP A 282 27.50 0.25 2.10
N THR A 283 26.79 -0.81 1.69
CA THR A 283 26.17 -0.92 0.37
C THR A 283 24.67 -1.14 0.45
N MET A 284 23.91 -0.39 -0.35
CA MET A 284 22.47 -0.53 -0.53
C MET A 284 22.15 -1.71 -1.46
N SER A 285 21.20 -2.55 -1.06
CA SER A 285 20.69 -3.64 -1.91
C SER A 285 19.78 -3.14 -3.03
N ALA A 286 19.56 -3.94 -4.07
CA ALA A 286 18.70 -3.57 -5.20
C ALA A 286 17.24 -3.27 -4.78
N PRO A 287 16.59 -4.05 -3.88
CA PRO A 287 15.27 -3.71 -3.38
C PRO A 287 15.23 -2.38 -2.62
N GLU A 288 16.24 -2.09 -1.81
CA GLU A 288 16.36 -0.81 -1.07
C GLU A 288 16.55 0.37 -2.03
N ALA A 289 17.37 0.22 -3.08
CA ALA A 289 17.54 1.26 -4.10
C ALA A 289 16.25 1.51 -4.88
N LYS A 290 15.51 0.46 -5.23
CA LYS A 290 14.19 0.58 -5.88
C LYS A 290 13.18 1.29 -4.98
N LEU A 291 13.18 0.98 -3.68
CA LEU A 291 12.32 1.63 -2.69
C LEU A 291 12.67 3.12 -2.54
N LEU A 292 13.96 3.45 -2.39
CA LEU A 292 14.44 4.83 -2.30
C LEU A 292 14.01 5.65 -3.53
N TYR A 293 14.21 5.11 -4.73
CA TYR A 293 13.76 5.73 -5.97
C TYR A 293 12.26 6.06 -5.94
N ARG A 294 11.42 5.08 -5.56
CA ARG A 294 9.96 5.25 -5.50
C ARG A 294 9.58 6.35 -4.50
N GLN A 295 10.16 6.35 -3.30
CA GLN A 295 9.89 7.37 -2.29
C GLN A 295 10.28 8.78 -2.76
N LEU A 296 11.48 8.93 -3.33
CA LEU A 296 11.95 10.21 -3.87
C LEU A 296 11.07 10.70 -5.03
N TRP A 297 10.69 9.80 -5.94
CA TRP A 297 9.84 10.12 -7.07
C TRP A 297 8.46 10.59 -6.60
N ILE A 298 7.83 9.86 -5.67
CA ILE A 298 6.53 10.23 -5.10
C ILE A 298 6.60 11.59 -4.42
N LEU A 299 7.56 11.81 -3.51
CA LEU A 299 7.67 13.10 -2.80
C LEU A 299 7.94 14.25 -3.76
N THR A 300 8.78 14.05 -4.78
CA THR A 300 9.05 15.06 -5.81
C THR A 300 7.78 15.37 -6.61
N SER A 301 7.03 14.35 -7.01
CA SER A 301 5.77 14.50 -7.76
C SER A 301 4.71 15.22 -6.93
N LEU A 302 4.50 14.82 -5.67
CA LEU A 302 3.53 15.46 -4.78
C LEU A 302 3.92 16.92 -4.50
N SER A 303 5.20 17.20 -4.24
CA SER A 303 5.69 18.57 -4.01
C SER A 303 5.54 19.50 -5.22
N LYS A 304 5.57 18.94 -6.44
CA LYS A 304 5.33 19.70 -7.68
C LYS A 304 3.85 19.97 -7.91
N GLN A 305 2.97 19.08 -7.48
CA GLN A 305 1.53 19.16 -7.71
C GLN A 305 0.80 19.98 -6.64
N ASP A 306 1.27 19.92 -5.39
CA ASP A 306 0.64 20.58 -4.25
C ASP A 306 1.67 21.43 -3.48
N PRO A 307 1.60 22.78 -3.55
CA PRO A 307 2.48 23.67 -2.80
C PRO A 307 2.47 23.44 -1.29
N ILE A 308 1.34 23.00 -0.72
CA ILE A 308 1.19 22.75 0.72
C ILE A 308 2.12 21.61 1.13
N VAL A 309 2.28 20.58 0.28
CA VAL A 309 3.20 19.47 0.53
C VAL A 309 4.65 19.98 0.60
N LEU A 310 5.04 20.83 -0.34
CA LEU A 310 6.40 21.39 -0.36
C LEU A 310 6.65 22.28 0.86
N GLU A 311 5.72 23.16 1.21
CA GLU A 311 5.81 24.02 2.39
C GLU A 311 5.89 23.20 3.67
N PHE A 312 5.09 22.14 3.79
CA PHE A 312 5.16 21.22 4.91
C PHE A 312 6.55 20.57 5.03
N ILE A 313 7.12 20.09 3.93
CA ILE A 313 8.47 19.49 3.94
C ILE A 313 9.52 20.53 4.33
N ARG A 314 9.44 21.75 3.80
CA ARG A 314 10.35 22.86 4.15
C ARG A 314 10.30 23.18 5.65
N ALA A 315 9.10 23.32 6.19
CA ALA A 315 8.90 23.69 7.58
C ALA A 315 9.37 22.61 8.56
N ASN A 316 9.24 21.33 8.20
CA ASN A 316 9.47 20.22 9.13
C ASN A 316 10.80 19.48 8.92
N PHE A 317 11.39 19.53 7.71
CA PHE A 317 12.47 18.62 7.31
C PHE A 317 13.65 19.30 6.60
N ALA A 318 13.72 20.64 6.54
CA ALA A 318 14.78 21.33 5.80
C ALA A 318 16.20 20.93 6.25
N GLU A 319 16.43 20.85 7.56
CA GLU A 319 17.74 20.45 8.11
C GLU A 319 18.06 18.99 7.78
N GLU A 320 17.08 18.09 7.85
CA GLU A 320 17.26 16.70 7.50
C GLU A 320 17.66 16.54 6.03
N PHE A 321 17.02 17.27 5.12
CA PHE A 321 17.39 17.27 3.71
C PHE A 321 18.81 17.83 3.51
N ARG A 322 19.16 18.89 4.24
CA ARG A 322 20.49 19.52 4.18
C ARG A 322 21.61 18.55 4.59
N TYR A 323 21.42 17.78 5.66
CA TYR A 323 22.47 16.92 6.21
C TYR A 323 22.45 15.49 5.65
N TYR A 324 21.27 14.90 5.44
CA TYR A 324 21.15 13.47 5.13
C TYR A 324 20.94 13.18 3.63
N VAL A 325 20.36 14.11 2.87
CA VAL A 325 20.03 13.91 1.45
C VAL A 325 21.12 14.52 0.56
N HIS A 326 22.36 14.02 0.69
CA HIS A 326 23.52 14.56 -0.03
C HIS A 326 24.01 13.63 -1.16
N PRO A 327 24.23 14.13 -2.39
CA PRO A 327 24.69 13.33 -3.53
C PRO A 327 25.97 12.53 -3.26
N LYS A 328 26.92 13.12 -2.53
CA LYS A 328 28.17 12.43 -2.14
C LYS A 328 27.91 11.11 -1.39
N GLY A 329 27.03 11.11 -0.38
CA GLY A 329 26.71 9.89 0.37
C GLY A 329 25.93 8.87 -0.45
N ILE A 330 25.07 9.33 -1.35
CA ILE A 330 24.31 8.46 -2.26
C ILE A 330 25.24 7.77 -3.27
N LYS A 331 26.22 8.51 -3.81
CA LYS A 331 27.18 8.00 -4.79
C LYS A 331 28.03 6.85 -4.24
N THR A 332 28.36 6.86 -2.96
CA THR A 332 29.15 5.81 -2.34
C THR A 332 28.32 4.59 -1.95
N ARG A 333 27.05 4.80 -1.56
CA ARG A 333 26.21 3.71 -1.03
C ARG A 333 25.46 2.90 -2.09
N ILE A 334 25.12 3.50 -3.22
CA ILE A 334 24.43 2.80 -4.31
C ILE A 334 25.47 2.25 -5.29
N PRO A 335 25.53 0.93 -5.54
CA PRO A 335 26.44 0.34 -6.51
C PRO A 335 26.31 0.96 -7.91
N ASP A 336 27.43 1.19 -8.61
CA ASP A 336 27.44 1.77 -9.97
C ASP A 336 26.72 0.90 -11.02
N GLN A 337 26.65 -0.41 -10.78
CA GLN A 337 25.93 -1.36 -11.62
C GLN A 337 24.41 -1.17 -11.61
N TYR A 338 23.85 -0.40 -10.67
CA TYR A 338 22.42 -0.15 -10.62
C TYR A 338 22.05 0.97 -11.60
N THR A 339 21.35 0.60 -12.67
CA THR A 339 20.89 1.54 -13.73
C THR A 339 20.01 2.68 -13.20
N ILE A 340 19.38 2.50 -12.04
CA ILE A 340 18.54 3.50 -11.38
C ILE A 340 19.34 4.56 -10.62
N LYS A 341 20.63 4.33 -10.35
CA LYS A 341 21.50 5.22 -9.55
C LYS A 341 21.52 6.66 -10.05
N PRO A 342 21.71 6.96 -11.36
CA PRO A 342 21.72 8.33 -11.85
C PRO A 342 20.40 9.05 -11.57
N LYS A 343 19.28 8.34 -11.73
CA LYS A 343 17.94 8.90 -11.49
C LYS A 343 17.66 9.18 -10.03
N ILE A 344 18.16 8.32 -9.13
CA ILE A 344 18.09 8.58 -7.68
C ILE A 344 18.87 9.85 -7.32
N ILE A 345 20.10 10.00 -7.84
CA ILE A 345 20.91 11.20 -7.60
C ILE A 345 20.19 12.45 -8.08
N GLU A 346 19.65 12.43 -9.30
CA GLU A 346 18.88 13.54 -9.87
C GLU A 346 17.66 13.91 -9.00
N LEU A 347 16.88 12.93 -8.57
CA LEU A 347 15.71 13.17 -7.72
C LEU A 347 16.10 13.73 -6.35
N CYS A 348 17.19 13.26 -5.76
CA CYS A 348 17.71 13.82 -4.51
C CYS A 348 18.13 15.28 -4.67
N GLU A 349 18.84 15.62 -5.75
CA GLU A 349 19.25 16.99 -6.03
C GLU A 349 18.05 17.91 -6.26
N GLN A 350 17.06 17.46 -7.05
CA GLN A 350 15.82 18.21 -7.28
C GLN A 350 15.05 18.45 -5.99
N LEU A 351 14.78 17.39 -5.23
CA LEU A 351 13.99 17.48 -4.01
C LEU A 351 14.71 18.34 -2.96
N ARG A 352 16.02 18.17 -2.80
CA ARG A 352 16.83 19.01 -1.90
C ARG A 352 16.79 20.47 -2.31
N ALA A 353 17.00 20.79 -3.58
CA ALA A 353 16.99 22.18 -4.03
C ALA A 353 15.60 22.84 -3.92
N ASN A 354 14.53 22.05 -4.09
CA ASN A 354 13.16 22.50 -3.81
C ASN A 354 12.99 22.81 -2.31
N VAL A 355 13.46 21.94 -1.42
CA VAL A 355 13.32 22.11 0.03
C VAL A 355 14.20 23.27 0.55
N GLU A 356 15.43 23.41 0.08
CA GLU A 356 16.32 24.50 0.49
C GLU A 356 15.93 25.87 -0.11
N GLY A 357 15.00 25.92 -1.07
CA GLY A 357 14.61 27.14 -1.77
C GLY A 357 15.70 27.68 -2.71
N THR A 358 16.67 26.84 -3.08
CA THR A 358 17.86 27.21 -3.88
C THR A 358 17.62 27.09 -5.39
N LEU A 359 16.50 26.52 -5.84
CA LEU A 359 16.09 26.56 -7.24
C LEU A 359 15.57 27.95 -7.62
N LYS A 360 16.47 28.79 -8.18
CA LYS A 360 16.03 29.82 -9.14
C LYS A 360 15.41 29.07 -10.32
N LEU A 361 14.09 29.13 -10.45
CA LEU A 361 13.37 28.67 -11.63
C LEU A 361 14.06 29.28 -12.86
N LYS A 362 14.71 28.45 -13.68
CA LYS A 362 14.99 28.84 -15.06
C LYS A 362 13.62 28.88 -15.74
N ALA A 363 13.18 30.10 -16.06
CA ALA A 363 12.02 30.39 -16.87
C ALA A 363 12.14 29.76 -18.25
#